data_AF-A0A5H2XW18-F1
#
_entry.id   AF-A0A5H2XW18-F1
#
_cell.length_a   1.000
_cell.length_b   1.000
_cell.length_c   1.000
_cell.angle_alpha   90.00
_cell.angle_beta   90.00
_cell.angle_gamma   90.00
#
_symmetry.space_group_name_H-M   'P 1'
#
loop_
_entity.id
_entity.type
_entity.pdbx_description
1 polymer ?
#
loop_
_entity_poly.entity_id
_entity_poly.type
_entity_poly.pdbx_seq_one_letter_code
_entity_poly.pdbx_strand_id
1 'polypeptide(L)'
;MTRKIGFVLVLLMALLQGFYGLFAYIDPVAFADVRGTALISNEDIDWVQIYGSRTLFVSLIIGALLYFREFKVLMWAALLGTVMPLTDGYLAYQAEAPFGVVAKHIATIAYLIITSVVLFKVIANEKA
;
A
#
# COMPACT_ATOMS: atom_id res chain seq x y z
N MET A 1 23.45 3.96 -7.31
CA MET A 1 22.90 3.61 -5.97
C MET A 1 21.39 3.89 -5.90
N THR A 2 20.94 5.10 -6.24
CA THR A 2 19.52 5.53 -6.21
C THR A 2 18.55 4.59 -6.93
N ARG A 3 18.91 4.06 -8.11
CA ARG A 3 18.08 3.10 -8.86
C ARG A 3 17.81 1.80 -8.09
N LYS A 4 18.83 1.26 -7.41
CA LYS A 4 18.66 0.05 -6.58
C LYS A 4 17.74 0.34 -5.40
N ILE A 5 17.90 1.50 -4.76
CA ILE A 5 17.03 1.93 -3.66
C ILE A 5 15.58 2.06 -4.14
N GLY A 6 15.33 2.79 -5.22
CA GLY A 6 13.99 2.95 -5.79
C GLY A 6 13.35 1.61 -6.17
N PHE A 7 14.12 0.70 -6.76
CA PHE A 7 13.66 -0.65 -7.07
C PHE A 7 13.26 -1.42 -5.80
N VAL A 8 14.10 -1.41 -4.77
CA VAL A 8 13.83 -2.12 -3.50
C VAL A 8 12.61 -1.52 -2.79
N LEU A 9 12.46 -0.20 -2.78
CA LEU A 9 11.26 0.44 -2.23
C LEU A 9 10.00 -0.04 -2.95
N VAL A 10 9.94 0.05 -4.28
CA VAL A 10 8.76 -0.43 -5.01
C VAL A 10 8.52 -1.93 -4.82
N LEU A 11 9.57 -2.74 -4.74
CA LEU A 11 9.43 -4.17 -4.48
C LEU A 11 8.78 -4.44 -3.11
N LEU A 12 9.26 -3.77 -2.06
CA LEU A 12 8.69 -3.88 -0.72
C LEU A 12 7.22 -3.41 -0.69
N MET A 13 6.89 -2.34 -1.40
CA MET A 13 5.51 -1.87 -1.58
C MET A 13 4.62 -2.95 -2.20
N ALA A 14 5.06 -3.57 -3.31
CA ALA A 14 4.31 -4.61 -4.00
C ALA A 14 4.12 -5.85 -3.11
N LEU A 15 5.19 -6.31 -2.45
CA LEU A 15 5.14 -7.48 -1.57
C LEU A 15 4.24 -7.26 -0.35
N LEU A 16 4.32 -6.08 0.28
CA LEU A 16 3.49 -5.75 1.43
C LEU A 16 2.00 -5.71 1.06
N GLN A 17 1.67 -5.08 -0.07
CA GLN A 17 0.29 -5.09 -0.59
C GLN A 17 -0.15 -6.51 -0.96
N GLY A 18 0.71 -7.31 -1.59
CA GLY A 18 0.42 -8.69 -1.94
C GLY A 18 0.11 -9.53 -0.70
N PHE A 19 0.91 -9.39 0.36
CA PHE A 19 0.68 -10.03 1.64
C PHE A 19 -0.68 -9.65 2.23
N TYR A 20 -0.99 -8.35 2.36
CA TYR A 20 -2.27 -7.91 2.92
C TYR A 20 -3.47 -8.27 2.05
N GLY A 21 -3.30 -8.28 0.73
CA GLY A 21 -4.31 -8.71 -0.21
C GLY A 21 -4.65 -10.20 -0.03
N LEU A 22 -3.64 -11.06 0.12
CA LEU A 22 -3.84 -12.48 0.43
C LEU A 22 -4.40 -12.70 1.84
N PHE A 23 -3.91 -11.94 2.83
CA PHE A 23 -4.34 -12.05 4.22
C PHE A 23 -5.85 -11.78 4.36
N ALA A 24 -6.37 -10.77 3.65
CA ALA A 24 -7.80 -10.45 3.60
C ALA A 24 -8.68 -11.58 3.04
N TYR A 25 -8.12 -12.53 2.28
CA TYR A 25 -8.84 -13.72 1.82
C TYR A 25 -8.70 -14.92 2.75
N ILE A 26 -7.50 -15.11 3.32
CA ILE A 26 -7.19 -16.27 4.17
C ILE A 26 -7.88 -16.15 5.54
N ASP A 27 -7.80 -14.96 6.15
CA ASP A 27 -8.42 -14.69 7.44
C ASP A 27 -8.96 -13.24 7.48
N PRO A 28 -10.18 -13.03 6.95
CA PRO A 28 -10.79 -11.71 6.84
C PRO A 28 -11.01 -11.03 8.20
N VAL A 29 -11.28 -11.81 9.24
CA VAL A 29 -11.56 -11.29 10.60
C VAL A 29 -10.26 -10.77 11.22
N ALA A 30 -9.21 -11.59 11.23
CA ALA A 30 -7.92 -11.16 11.76
C ALA A 30 -7.32 -10.00 10.95
N PHE A 31 -7.55 -9.98 9.63
CA PHE A 31 -7.18 -8.84 8.80
C PHE A 31 -7.87 -7.56 9.27
N ALA A 32 -9.20 -7.58 9.46
CA ALA A 32 -9.98 -6.44 9.91
C ALA A 32 -9.51 -5.90 11.28
N ASP A 33 -9.20 -6.79 12.21
CA ASP A 33 -8.66 -6.45 13.53
C ASP A 33 -7.30 -5.76 13.42
N VAL A 34 -6.39 -6.30 12.58
CA VAL A 34 -5.10 -5.67 12.31
C VAL A 34 -5.27 -4.29 11.69
N ARG A 35 -6.31 -4.07 10.87
CA ARG A 35 -6.65 -2.75 10.29
C ARG A 35 -7.32 -1.79 11.29
N GLY A 36 -7.74 -2.27 12.46
CA GLY A 36 -8.44 -1.46 13.47
C GLY A 36 -9.87 -1.11 13.08
N THR A 37 -10.46 -1.92 12.19
CA THR A 37 -11.83 -1.78 11.71
C THR A 37 -12.52 -3.13 11.87
N ALA A 38 -12.70 -3.55 13.13
CA ALA A 38 -13.28 -4.85 13.46
C ALA A 38 -14.67 -5.01 12.84
N LEU A 39 -14.99 -6.23 12.40
CA LEU A 39 -16.27 -6.53 11.76
C LEU A 39 -17.40 -6.49 12.78
N ILE A 40 -18.56 -5.96 12.38
CA ILE A 40 -19.75 -5.90 13.24
C ILE A 40 -20.57 -7.18 13.07
N SER A 41 -20.54 -7.76 11.86
CA SER A 41 -21.25 -8.99 11.50
C SER A 41 -20.43 -9.84 10.52
N ASN A 42 -20.83 -11.10 10.36
CA ASN A 42 -20.21 -11.98 9.36
C ASN A 42 -20.50 -11.54 7.91
N GLU A 43 -21.54 -10.75 7.67
CA GLU A 43 -21.88 -10.22 6.35
C GLU A 43 -20.83 -9.20 5.87
N ASP A 44 -20.06 -8.60 6.80
CA ASP A 44 -19.01 -7.65 6.48
C ASP A 44 -17.75 -8.31 5.87
N ILE A 45 -17.67 -9.65 5.89
CA ILE A 45 -16.55 -10.42 5.31
C ILE A 45 -16.42 -10.15 3.81
N ASP A 46 -17.53 -9.98 3.10
CA ASP A 46 -17.53 -9.71 1.66
C ASP A 46 -16.79 -8.39 1.36
N TRP A 47 -16.96 -7.37 2.21
CA TRP A 47 -16.25 -6.09 2.07
C TRP A 47 -14.74 -6.25 2.25
N VAL A 48 -14.31 -7.10 3.17
CA VAL A 48 -12.90 -7.41 3.39
C VAL A 48 -12.30 -8.12 2.17
N GLN A 49 -13.01 -9.07 1.58
CA GLN A 49 -12.56 -9.76 0.37
C GLN A 49 -12.53 -8.82 -0.85
N ILE A 50 -13.49 -7.90 -0.98
CA ILE A 50 -13.47 -6.88 -2.03
C ILE A 50 -12.31 -5.90 -1.81
N TYR A 51 -11.94 -5.60 -0.57
CA TYR A 51 -10.70 -4.86 -0.27
C TYR A 51 -9.46 -5.67 -0.69
N GLY A 52 -9.40 -6.95 -0.32
CA GLY A 52 -8.32 -7.87 -0.67
C GLY A 52 -8.11 -7.97 -2.19
N SER A 53 -9.18 -8.11 -2.96
CA SER A 53 -9.16 -8.20 -4.42
C SER A 53 -8.50 -6.98 -5.07
N ARG A 54 -8.91 -5.77 -4.66
CA ARG A 54 -8.37 -4.49 -5.14
C ARG A 54 -6.91 -4.32 -4.74
N THR A 55 -6.57 -4.73 -3.52
CA THR A 55 -5.19 -4.67 -3.00
C THR A 55 -4.26 -5.62 -3.77
N LEU A 56 -4.71 -6.84 -4.07
CA LEU A 56 -3.97 -7.78 -4.91
C LEU A 56 -3.80 -7.27 -6.34
N PHE A 57 -4.87 -6.73 -6.93
CA PHE A 57 -4.81 -6.13 -8.25
C PHE A 57 -3.74 -5.03 -8.33
N VAL A 58 -3.71 -4.13 -7.35
CA VAL A 58 -2.69 -3.09 -7.26
C VAL A 58 -1.29 -3.69 -7.08
N SER A 59 -1.11 -4.65 -6.17
CA SER A 59 0.17 -5.33 -5.95
C SER A 59 0.73 -5.94 -7.25
N LEU A 60 -0.12 -6.64 -8.01
CA LEU A 60 0.26 -7.26 -9.28
C LEU A 60 0.64 -6.23 -10.34
N ILE A 61 -0.14 -5.15 -10.48
CA ILE A 61 0.18 -4.06 -11.41
C ILE A 61 1.51 -3.39 -11.05
N ILE A 62 1.72 -3.06 -9.77
CA ILE A 62 2.98 -2.46 -9.31
C ILE A 62 4.15 -3.41 -9.56
N GLY A 63 3.99 -4.70 -9.26
CA GLY A 63 5.01 -5.71 -9.52
C GLY A 63 5.35 -5.84 -11.00
N ALA A 64 4.34 -5.85 -11.88
CA ALA A 64 4.53 -5.88 -13.33
C ALA A 64 5.23 -4.62 -13.84
N LEU A 65 4.81 -3.42 -13.42
CA LEU A 65 5.45 -2.16 -13.78
C LEU A 65 6.91 -2.11 -13.30
N LEU A 66 7.20 -2.66 -12.11
CA LEU A 66 8.56 -2.77 -11.60
C LEU A 66 9.41 -3.72 -12.44
N TYR A 67 8.85 -4.86 -12.84
CA TYR A 67 9.50 -5.82 -13.74
C TYR A 67 9.87 -5.17 -15.08
N PHE A 68 8.94 -4.42 -15.67
CA PHE A 68 9.17 -3.66 -16.92
C PHE A 68 9.97 -2.37 -16.72
N ARG A 69 10.29 -2.01 -15.48
CA ARG A 69 11.08 -0.81 -15.11
C ARG A 69 10.41 0.51 -15.51
N GLU A 70 9.09 0.56 -15.43
CA GLU A 70 8.27 1.74 -15.73
C GLU A 70 8.29 2.76 -14.58
N PHE A 71 9.48 3.29 -14.26
CA PHE A 71 9.71 4.12 -13.06
C PHE A 71 8.89 5.41 -13.03
N LYS A 72 8.58 6.00 -14.20
CA LYS A 72 7.72 7.19 -14.28
C LYS A 72 6.30 6.89 -13.83
N VAL A 73 5.74 5.75 -14.23
CA VAL A 73 4.41 5.33 -13.80
C VAL A 73 4.42 4.98 -12.32
N LEU A 74 5.45 4.25 -11.86
CA LEU A 74 5.62 3.88 -10.45
C LEU A 74 5.76 5.08 -9.53
N MET A 75 6.41 6.16 -9.97
CA MET A 75 6.52 7.42 -9.23
C MET A 75 5.13 8.00 -8.93
N TRP A 76 4.30 8.11 -9.98
CA TRP A 76 2.93 8.60 -9.82
C TRP A 76 2.06 7.63 -9.03
N ALA A 77 2.23 6.33 -9.25
CA ALA A 77 1.50 5.31 -8.49
C ALA A 77 1.81 5.40 -6.98
N ALA A 78 3.07 5.61 -6.60
CA ALA A 78 3.44 5.83 -5.20
C ALA A 78 2.81 7.10 -4.63
N LEU A 79 2.86 8.22 -5.38
CA LEU A 79 2.28 9.48 -4.91
C LEU A 79 0.75 9.40 -4.78
N LEU A 80 0.05 8.97 -5.82
CA LEU A 80 -1.42 8.87 -5.82
C LEU A 80 -1.90 7.74 -4.92
N GLY A 81 -1.09 6.71 -4.72
CA GLY A 81 -1.35 5.63 -3.78
C GLY A 81 -1.50 6.08 -2.34
N THR A 82 -1.04 7.29 -1.97
CA THR A 82 -1.23 7.87 -0.63
C THR A 82 -2.70 8.05 -0.25
N VAL A 83 -3.60 8.12 -1.23
CA VAL A 83 -5.06 8.19 -1.00
C VAL A 83 -5.54 7.02 -0.14
N MET A 84 -5.06 5.80 -0.39
CA MET A 84 -5.52 4.62 0.36
C MET A 84 -5.16 4.68 1.85
N PRO A 85 -3.88 4.80 2.27
CA PRO A 85 -3.56 4.89 3.69
C PRO A 85 -4.06 6.18 4.35
N LEU A 86 -4.32 7.26 3.61
CA LEU A 86 -5.00 8.44 4.14
C LEU A 86 -6.44 8.09 4.56
N THR A 87 -7.21 7.48 3.67
CA THR A 87 -8.57 7.06 3.96
C THR A 87 -8.59 6.00 5.05
N ASP A 88 -7.75 4.96 4.96
CA ASP A 88 -7.71 3.88 5.95
C ASP A 88 -7.30 4.40 7.33
N GLY A 89 -6.32 5.31 7.40
CA GLY A 89 -5.89 5.92 8.67
C GLY A 89 -6.96 6.81 9.29
N TYR A 90 -7.70 7.54 8.46
CA TYR A 90 -8.83 8.36 8.92
C TYR A 90 -9.98 7.49 9.46
N LEU A 91 -10.32 6.40 8.78
CA LEU A 91 -11.34 5.45 9.23
C LEU A 91 -10.92 4.74 10.53
N ALA A 92 -9.67 4.31 10.63
CA ALA A 92 -9.12 3.72 11.86
C ALA A 92 -9.17 4.72 13.04
N TYR A 93 -8.87 5.99 12.79
CA TYR A 93 -9.00 7.04 13.80
C TYR A 93 -10.46 7.25 14.23
N GLN A 94 -11.41 7.29 13.29
CA GLN A 94 -12.83 7.40 13.61
C GLN A 94 -13.36 6.20 14.39
N ALA A 95 -12.82 5.00 14.14
CA ALA A 95 -13.16 3.77 14.85
C ALA A 95 -12.50 3.66 16.24
N GLU A 96 -11.84 4.72 16.72
CA GLU A 96 -11.11 4.75 18.00
C GLU A 96 -10.06 3.63 18.10
N ALA A 97 -9.48 3.24 16.96
CA ALA A 97 -8.48 2.19 16.92
C ALA A 97 -7.22 2.56 17.73
N PRO A 98 -6.47 1.56 18.24
CA PRO A 98 -5.22 1.82 18.97
C PRO A 98 -4.27 2.71 18.15
N PHE A 99 -3.56 3.62 18.83
CA PHE A 99 -2.65 4.57 18.16
C PHE A 99 -1.64 3.89 17.21
N GLY A 100 -1.16 2.69 17.55
CA GLY A 100 -0.26 1.93 16.68
C GLY A 100 -0.84 1.62 15.29
N VAL A 101 -2.16 1.44 15.20
CA VAL A 101 -2.89 1.25 13.94
C VAL A 101 -2.93 2.54 13.12
N VAL A 102 -3.19 3.69 13.73
CA VAL A 102 -3.17 4.97 13.00
C VAL A 102 -1.74 5.32 12.58
N ALA A 103 -0.76 5.08 13.45
CA ALA A 103 0.65 5.36 13.20
C ALA A 103 1.21 4.60 11.99
N LYS A 104 0.85 3.33 11.76
CA LYS A 104 1.27 2.59 10.56
C LYS A 104 0.74 3.22 9.26
N HIS A 105 -0.44 3.84 9.27
CA HIS A 105 -0.98 4.53 8.09
C HIS A 105 -0.19 5.79 7.80
N ILE A 106 0.13 6.57 8.83
CA ILE A 106 1.02 7.74 8.71
C ILE A 106 2.40 7.32 8.18
N ALA A 107 2.97 6.24 8.71
CA ALA A 107 4.24 5.70 8.24
C ALA A 107 4.16 5.25 6.76
N THR A 108 3.05 4.64 6.35
CA THR A 108 2.82 4.24 4.95
C THR A 108 2.74 5.46 4.03
N ILE A 109 2.05 6.53 4.44
CA ILE A 109 1.98 7.79 3.67
C ILE A 109 3.39 8.37 3.48
N ALA A 110 4.16 8.48 4.56
CA ALA A 110 5.52 8.99 4.51
C ALA A 110 6.40 8.13 3.59
N TYR A 111 6.30 6.80 3.71
CA TYR A 111 7.00 5.84 2.87
C TYR A 111 6.69 6.02 1.37
N LEU A 112 5.42 6.20 1.02
CA LEU A 112 4.98 6.41 -0.36
C LEU A 112 5.49 7.73 -0.95
N ILE A 113 5.46 8.81 -0.16
CA ILE A 113 6.01 10.11 -0.55
C ILE A 113 7.52 9.99 -0.79
N ILE A 114 8.25 9.37 0.14
CA ILE A 114 9.70 9.13 0.00
C ILE A 114 9.98 8.30 -1.26
N THR A 115 9.21 7.25 -1.49
CA THR A 115 9.35 6.39 -2.67
C THR A 115 9.15 7.18 -3.96
N SER A 116 8.11 8.02 -4.03
CA SER A 116 7.88 8.92 -5.17
C SER A 116 9.07 9.86 -5.40
N VAL A 117 9.58 10.52 -4.37
CA VAL A 117 10.74 11.41 -4.46
C VAL A 117 12.00 10.68 -4.93
N VAL A 118 12.24 9.46 -4.44
CA VAL A 118 13.38 8.64 -4.89
C VAL A 118 13.24 8.28 -6.36
N LEU A 119 12.05 7.86 -6.80
CA LEU A 119 11.79 7.51 -8.20
C LEU A 119 11.91 8.73 -9.13
N PHE A 120 11.49 9.91 -8.68
CA PHE A 120 11.74 11.16 -9.41
C PHE A 120 13.24 11.39 -9.67
N LYS A 121 14.08 11.17 -8.65
CA LYS A 121 15.55 11.26 -8.81
C LYS A 121 16.11 10.18 -9.74
N VAL A 122 15.53 8.97 -9.75
CA VAL A 122 15.93 7.92 -10.71
C VAL A 122 15.68 8.40 -12.14
N ILE A 123 14.49 8.92 -12.43
CA ILE A 123 14.10 9.39 -13.76
C ILE A 123 14.93 10.60 -14.20
N ALA A 124 15.20 11.55 -13.29
CA ALA A 124 16.01 12.72 -13.59
C ALA A 124 17.46 12.34 -13.98
N ASN A 125 18.04 11.36 -13.29
CA ASN A 125 19.39 10.87 -13.57
C ASN A 125 19.49 10.01 -14.85
N GLU A 126 18.38 9.49 -15.38
CA GLU A 126 18.37 8.77 -16.66
C GLU A 126 18.33 9.72 -17.87
N LYS A 127 17.99 11.00 -17.66
CA LYS A 127 17.94 12.03 -18.71
C LYS A 127 19.21 12.90 -18.80
N ALA A 128 20.07 12.82 -17.79
CA ALA A 128 21.35 13.53 -17.71
C ALA A 128 22.46 12.68 -18.31
#